data_AF-A0A423T903-F1
#
_entry.id   AF-A0A423T903-F1
#
_cell.length_a   1.000
_cell.length_b   1.000
_cell.length_c   1.000
_cell.angle_alpha   90.00
_cell.angle_beta   90.00
_cell.angle_gamma   90.00
#
_symmetry.space_group_name_H-M   'P 1'
#
loop_
_entity.id
_entity.type
_entity.pdbx_description
1 polymer ?
#
loop_
_entity_poly.entity_id
_entity_poly.type
_entity_poly.pdbx_seq_one_letter_code
_entity_poly.pdbx_strand_id
1 'polypeptide(L)'
;MHARLGLRAPPVGRLERECAAYEPFRCPGGHVCISIQYLCDGAPDCPDGYDENLQLCTAAKRPPVEETASFLQSLLASHGPNYLEKLFGTKARNALKPLGGVQQVAVALSESQTIDEFGRSLNLMKSDVEHLRSVFMAVENGDIGMLKSLGIKDSELGDVKFFLEKLVNTGFLD
;
A
#
# COMPACT_ATOMS: atom_id res chain seq x y z
N MET A 1 -35.40 35.97 45.67
CA MET A 1 -34.79 35.40 44.45
C MET A 1 -33.34 35.04 44.74
N HIS A 2 -32.85 33.95 44.13
CA HIS A 2 -31.51 33.35 44.16
C HIS A 2 -31.35 32.12 45.06
N ALA A 3 -31.77 30.97 44.52
CA ALA A 3 -31.20 29.68 44.85
C ALA A 3 -29.98 29.45 43.94
N ARG A 4 -28.78 29.30 44.53
CA ARG A 4 -27.57 28.84 43.82
C ARG A 4 -27.63 27.31 43.76
N LEU A 5 -27.92 26.77 42.59
CA LEU A 5 -27.79 25.34 42.31
C LEU A 5 -26.31 25.04 42.00
N GLY A 6 -25.66 24.29 42.89
CA GLY A 6 -24.31 23.77 42.70
C GLY A 6 -24.30 22.71 41.59
N LEU A 7 -23.59 23.00 40.50
CA LEU A 7 -23.31 22.04 39.44
C LEU A 7 -22.26 21.04 39.96
N ARG A 8 -22.68 19.80 40.21
CA ARG A 8 -21.78 18.67 40.43
C ARG A 8 -21.04 18.37 39.14
N ALA A 9 -19.71 18.34 39.19
CA ALA A 9 -18.87 17.84 38.12
C ALA A 9 -19.14 16.33 37.88
N PRO A 10 -19.06 15.84 36.62
CA PRO A 10 -19.14 14.42 36.34
C PRO A 10 -17.95 13.66 36.94
N PRO A 11 -18.10 12.38 37.28
CA PRO A 11 -17.01 11.57 37.83
C PRO A 11 -15.91 11.37 36.79
N VAL A 12 -14.66 11.58 37.21
CA VAL A 12 -13.46 11.26 36.42
C VAL A 12 -13.40 9.74 36.22
N GLY A 13 -14.02 9.26 35.14
CA GLY A 13 -13.72 7.95 34.56
C GLY A 13 -12.36 8.03 33.86
N ARG A 14 -11.54 6.98 34.01
CA ARG A 14 -10.18 6.88 33.45
C ARG A 14 -10.14 7.36 31.99
N LEU A 15 -9.47 8.48 31.74
CA LEU A 15 -8.95 8.78 30.40
C LEU A 15 -7.86 7.75 30.12
N GLU A 16 -8.13 6.80 29.22
CA GLU A 16 -7.05 6.27 28.40
C GLU A 16 -6.35 7.49 27.82
N ARG A 17 -5.10 7.76 28.23
CA ARG A 17 -4.37 8.98 27.81
C ARG A 17 -4.19 8.90 26.31
N GLU A 18 -5.13 9.45 25.54
CA GLU A 18 -5.05 9.58 24.08
C GLU A 18 -3.69 10.18 23.72
N CYS A 19 -3.08 9.64 22.66
CA CYS A 19 -1.78 10.13 22.23
C CYS A 19 -1.92 11.57 21.74
N ALA A 20 -0.87 12.38 21.92
CA ALA A 20 -0.88 13.75 21.45
C ALA A 20 -0.89 13.80 19.92
N ALA A 21 -1.43 14.87 19.34
CA ALA A 21 -1.53 15.01 17.88
C ALA A 21 -0.17 14.95 17.14
N TYR A 22 0.92 15.30 17.82
CA TYR A 22 2.29 15.23 17.29
C TYR A 22 2.98 13.86 17.49
N GLU A 23 2.39 12.98 18.30
CA GLU A 23 2.83 11.60 18.53
C GLU A 23 1.62 10.65 18.39
N PRO A 24 0.91 10.64 17.25
CA PRO A 24 -0.41 10.02 17.19
C PRO A 24 -0.39 8.48 17.21
N PHE A 25 0.77 7.85 17.00
CA PHE A 25 0.88 6.40 16.97
C PHE A 25 1.11 5.84 18.38
N ARG A 26 0.22 4.95 18.84
CA ARG A 26 0.35 4.25 20.13
C ARG A 26 1.05 2.91 19.93
N CYS A 27 2.20 2.72 20.57
CA CYS A 27 2.88 1.43 20.60
C CYS A 27 1.99 0.34 21.25
N PRO A 28 2.10 -0.93 20.82
CA PRO A 28 1.50 -2.06 21.54
C PRO A 28 1.88 -2.03 23.03
N GLY A 29 0.95 -2.43 23.90
CA GLY A 29 1.14 -2.30 25.35
C GLY A 29 0.87 -0.89 25.92
N GLY A 30 0.59 0.09 25.05
CA GLY A 30 -0.29 1.22 25.35
C GLY A 30 0.27 2.38 26.17
N HIS A 31 1.56 2.37 26.52
CA HIS A 31 2.16 3.40 27.37
C HIS A 31 3.08 4.39 26.65
N VAL A 32 3.54 4.05 25.44
CA VAL A 32 4.42 4.89 24.63
C VAL A 32 3.66 5.33 23.37
N CYS A 33 3.76 6.62 23.05
CA CYS A 33 3.23 7.22 21.84
C CYS A 33 4.41 7.83 21.08
N ILE A 34 4.42 7.69 19.75
CA ILE A 34 5.50 8.17 18.88
C ILE A 34 4.94 8.92 17.67
N SER A 35 5.77 9.77 17.06
CA SER A 35 5.45 10.41 15.79
C SER A 35 5.43 9.38 14.66
N ILE A 36 4.60 9.62 13.64
CA ILE A 36 4.54 8.77 12.43
C ILE A 36 5.90 8.73 11.72
N GLN A 37 6.73 9.77 11.87
CA GLN A 37 8.07 9.83 11.27
C GLN A 37 9.04 8.79 11.84
N TYR A 38 8.74 8.24 13.01
CA TYR A 38 9.52 7.18 13.69
C TYR A 38 9.00 5.78 13.32
N LEU A 39 8.02 5.67 12.43
CA LEU A 39 7.64 4.37 11.91
C LEU A 39 8.61 3.98 10.80
N CYS A 40 9.34 2.89 11.00
CA CYS A 40 10.19 2.26 9.98
C CYS A 40 11.36 3.12 9.54
N ASP A 41 11.94 3.84 10.50
CA ASP A 41 13.07 4.72 10.32
C ASP A 41 14.43 4.03 10.58
N GLY A 42 14.39 2.76 11.04
CA GLY A 42 15.55 1.94 11.32
C GLY A 42 16.00 1.95 12.79
N ALA A 43 15.28 2.65 13.67
CA ALA A 43 15.53 2.67 15.11
C ALA A 43 14.29 2.21 15.89
N PRO A 44 14.44 1.38 16.94
CA PRO A 44 13.31 0.97 17.77
C PRO A 44 12.92 2.10 18.74
N ASP A 45 11.78 2.72 18.51
CA ASP A 45 11.17 3.74 19.36
C ASP A 45 10.03 3.18 20.23
N CYS A 46 9.40 2.06 19.83
CA CYS A 46 8.54 1.29 20.72
C CYS A 46 9.36 0.39 21.67
N PRO A 47 8.87 0.09 22.89
CA PRO A 47 9.57 -0.76 23.85
C PRO A 47 9.93 -2.17 23.34
N ASP A 48 9.13 -2.69 22.41
CA ASP A 48 9.29 -3.99 21.75
C ASP A 48 9.80 -3.85 20.30
N GLY A 49 10.09 -2.62 19.84
CA GLY A 49 10.48 -2.32 18.46
C GLY A 49 9.38 -2.58 17.43
N TYR A 50 8.10 -2.61 17.83
CA TYR A 50 6.99 -2.89 16.93
C TYR A 50 6.85 -1.89 15.78
N ASP A 51 7.27 -0.65 16.01
CA ASP A 51 7.41 0.42 15.01
C ASP A 51 8.29 0.02 13.82
N GLU A 52 9.21 -0.92 14.01
CA GLU A 52 10.11 -1.47 12.99
C GLU A 52 9.64 -2.83 12.45
N ASN A 53 8.42 -3.25 12.78
CA ASN A 53 7.87 -4.52 12.28
C ASN A 53 7.64 -4.46 10.76
N LEU A 54 8.08 -5.50 10.04
CA LEU A 54 7.96 -5.59 8.57
C LEU A 54 6.53 -5.37 8.04
N GLN A 55 5.51 -5.88 8.73
CA GLN A 55 4.11 -5.69 8.31
C GLN A 55 3.66 -4.24 8.48
N LEU A 56 4.05 -3.62 9.59
CA LEU A 56 3.79 -2.20 9.83
C LEU A 56 4.52 -1.32 8.80
N CYS A 57 5.77 -1.66 8.50
CA CYS A 57 6.57 -0.94 7.50
C CYS A 57 6.03 -1.07 6.09
N THR A 58 5.51 -2.25 5.73
CA THR A 58 4.80 -2.44 4.47
C THR A 58 3.60 -1.50 4.44
N ALA A 59 2.75 -1.50 5.47
CA ALA A 59 1.59 -0.63 5.54
C ALA A 59 1.93 0.88 5.54
N ALA A 60 3.05 1.27 6.16
CA ALA A 60 3.50 2.66 6.23
C ALA A 60 4.08 3.17 4.90
N LYS A 61 4.79 2.31 4.15
CA LYS A 61 5.48 2.68 2.91
C LYS A 61 4.58 2.52 1.68
N ARG A 62 3.67 1.54 1.68
CA ARG A 62 2.81 1.23 0.51
C ARG A 62 1.75 2.29 0.25
N PRO A 63 1.34 2.48 -1.02
CA PRO A 63 0.15 3.28 -1.31
C PRO A 63 -1.08 2.66 -0.64
N PRO A 64 -2.01 3.46 -0.09
CA PRO A 64 -3.25 2.97 0.48
C PRO A 64 -4.07 2.16 -0.54
N VAL A 65 -4.85 1.19 -0.06
CA VAL A 65 -5.66 0.30 -0.90
C VAL A 65 -6.61 1.10 -1.79
N GLU A 66 -7.25 2.14 -1.27
CA GLU A 66 -8.21 2.98 -1.99
C GLU A 66 -7.54 3.77 -3.11
N GLU A 67 -6.32 4.25 -2.88
CA GLU A 67 -5.52 4.95 -3.89
C GLU A 67 -5.09 3.98 -4.98
N THR A 68 -4.56 2.82 -4.59
CA THR A 68 -4.15 1.74 -5.50
C THR A 68 -5.33 1.27 -6.36
N ALA A 69 -6.48 1.03 -5.75
CA ALA A 69 -7.69 0.60 -6.45
C ALA A 69 -8.18 1.67 -7.43
N SER A 70 -8.24 2.92 -6.98
CA SER A 70 -8.67 4.05 -7.82
C SER A 70 -7.78 4.19 -9.04
N PHE A 71 -6.46 4.07 -8.86
CA PHE A 71 -5.50 4.10 -9.96
C PHE A 71 -5.71 2.95 -10.96
N LEU A 72 -5.83 1.71 -10.47
CA LEU A 72 -6.10 0.54 -11.33
C LEU A 72 -7.41 0.70 -12.12
N GLN A 73 -8.45 1.25 -11.50
CA GLN A 73 -9.71 1.54 -12.19
C GLN A 73 -9.55 2.61 -13.26
N SER A 74 -8.82 3.68 -12.99
CA SER A 74 -8.54 4.71 -13.99
C SER A 74 -7.80 4.15 -15.21
N LEU A 75 -6.81 3.28 -15.01
CA LEU A 75 -6.14 2.62 -16.13
C LEU A 75 -7.10 1.75 -16.95
N LEU A 76 -7.92 0.92 -16.29
CA LEU A 76 -8.87 0.05 -16.99
C LEU A 76 -9.97 0.85 -17.71
N ALA A 77 -10.40 1.97 -17.15
CA ALA A 77 -11.38 2.87 -17.76
C ALA A 77 -10.82 3.56 -19.01
N SER A 78 -9.57 4.02 -18.97
CA SER A 78 -8.92 4.73 -20.07
C SER A 78 -8.45 3.81 -21.20
N HIS A 79 -7.98 2.61 -20.86
CA HIS A 79 -7.30 1.73 -21.83
C HIS A 79 -8.04 0.41 -22.11
N GLY A 80 -9.15 0.16 -21.41
CA GLY A 80 -10.02 -1.00 -21.60
C GLY A 80 -9.79 -2.12 -20.59
N PRO A 81 -10.76 -3.07 -20.48
CA PRO A 81 -10.79 -4.07 -19.41
C PRO A 81 -9.65 -5.10 -19.45
N ASN A 82 -8.95 -5.22 -20.58
CA ASN A 82 -7.86 -6.18 -20.77
C ASN A 82 -6.48 -5.52 -20.71
N TYR A 83 -6.40 -4.22 -20.43
CA TYR A 83 -5.15 -3.47 -20.50
C TYR A 83 -4.06 -4.03 -19.56
N LEU A 84 -4.46 -4.43 -18.35
CA LEU A 84 -3.54 -4.93 -17.32
C LEU A 84 -2.97 -6.32 -17.64
N GLU A 85 -3.44 -7.01 -18.68
CA GLU A 85 -2.78 -8.24 -19.17
C GLU A 85 -1.33 -8.00 -19.61
N LYS A 86 -1.02 -6.79 -20.07
CA LYS A 86 0.35 -6.41 -20.45
C LYS A 86 1.35 -6.46 -19.29
N LEU A 87 0.85 -6.21 -18.07
CA LEU A 87 1.67 -6.14 -16.85
C LEU A 87 1.63 -7.43 -16.05
N PHE A 88 0.42 -7.96 -15.81
CA PHE A 88 0.17 -9.08 -14.89
C PHE A 88 -0.11 -10.41 -15.62
N GLY A 89 0.02 -10.44 -16.95
CA GLY A 89 -0.27 -11.61 -17.76
C GLY A 89 -1.77 -11.88 -17.92
N THR A 90 -2.10 -13.00 -18.57
CA THR A 90 -3.47 -13.24 -19.05
C THR A 90 -4.53 -13.37 -17.94
N LYS A 91 -4.13 -13.62 -16.69
CA LYS A 91 -5.07 -13.64 -15.56
C LYS A 91 -5.65 -12.26 -15.22
N ALA A 92 -4.99 -11.19 -15.64
CA ALA A 92 -5.46 -9.82 -15.42
C ALA A 92 -6.53 -9.32 -16.40
N ARG A 93 -6.97 -10.19 -17.33
CA ARG A 93 -8.08 -9.92 -18.25
C ARG A 93 -9.38 -9.55 -17.53
N ASN A 94 -10.29 -8.96 -18.28
CA ASN A 94 -11.66 -8.68 -17.86
C ASN A 94 -11.72 -7.91 -16.54
N ALA A 95 -10.97 -6.80 -16.45
CA ALA A 95 -10.86 -5.95 -15.27
C ALA A 95 -10.41 -6.72 -14.02
N LEU A 96 -9.35 -7.53 -14.15
CA LEU A 96 -8.78 -8.34 -13.07
C LEU A 96 -9.75 -9.38 -12.49
N LYS A 97 -10.89 -9.66 -13.11
CA LYS A 97 -11.92 -10.56 -12.56
C LYS A 97 -11.39 -11.96 -12.20
N PRO A 98 -10.51 -12.61 -12.98
CA PRO A 98 -9.93 -13.90 -12.59
C PRO A 98 -9.02 -13.84 -11.35
N LEU A 99 -8.54 -12.64 -10.98
CA LEU A 99 -7.74 -12.36 -9.79
C LEU A 99 -8.59 -11.85 -8.61
N GLY A 100 -9.92 -11.92 -8.71
CA GLY A 100 -10.84 -11.40 -7.68
C GLY A 100 -11.25 -9.95 -7.89
N GLY A 101 -10.87 -9.34 -9.01
CA GLY A 101 -11.21 -7.96 -9.36
C GLY A 101 -10.25 -6.93 -8.76
N VAL A 102 -10.50 -5.65 -9.08
CA VAL A 102 -9.57 -4.56 -8.77
C VAL A 102 -9.30 -4.42 -7.27
N GLN A 103 -10.33 -4.54 -6.43
CA GLN A 103 -10.16 -4.37 -4.98
C GLN A 103 -9.24 -5.45 -4.39
N GLN A 104 -9.42 -6.71 -4.80
CA GLN A 104 -8.58 -7.81 -4.32
C GLN A 104 -7.11 -7.62 -4.71
N VAL A 105 -6.86 -7.19 -5.95
CA VAL A 105 -5.50 -6.92 -6.42
C VAL A 105 -4.89 -5.70 -5.73
N ALA A 106 -5.67 -4.65 -5.48
CA ALA A 106 -5.21 -3.48 -4.76
C ALA A 106 -4.81 -3.80 -3.31
N VAL A 107 -5.62 -4.61 -2.61
CA VAL A 107 -5.27 -5.14 -1.28
C VAL A 107 -3.96 -5.93 -1.37
N ALA A 108 -3.86 -6.88 -2.30
CA ALA A 108 -2.65 -7.69 -2.46
C ALA A 108 -1.39 -6.83 -2.74
N LEU A 109 -1.48 -5.80 -3.58
CA LEU A 109 -0.35 -4.90 -3.87
C LEU A 109 0.06 -4.04 -2.67
N SER A 110 -0.89 -3.71 -1.79
CA SER A 110 -0.66 -2.83 -0.64
C SER A 110 -0.21 -3.59 0.61
N GLU A 111 -0.58 -4.87 0.74
CA GLU A 111 -0.29 -5.69 1.92
C GLU A 111 0.85 -6.69 1.71
N SER A 112 1.12 -7.12 0.47
CA SER A 112 2.19 -8.08 0.21
C SER A 112 3.56 -7.40 0.39
N GLN A 113 4.42 -8.01 1.21
CA GLN A 113 5.77 -7.50 1.47
C GLN A 113 6.60 -7.56 0.18
N THR A 114 6.55 -8.71 -0.50
CA THR A 114 7.37 -8.98 -1.69
C THR A 114 6.52 -9.36 -2.88
N ILE A 115 7.10 -9.25 -4.07
CA ILE A 115 6.47 -9.69 -5.32
C ILE A 115 6.12 -11.19 -5.30
N ASP A 116 6.90 -12.02 -4.61
CA ASP A 116 6.64 -13.45 -4.44
C ASP A 116 5.46 -13.72 -3.49
N GLU A 117 5.29 -12.90 -2.45
CA GLU A 117 4.08 -12.94 -1.60
C GLU A 117 2.84 -12.49 -2.37
N PHE A 118 2.95 -11.43 -3.19
CA PHE A 118 1.88 -10.99 -4.08
C PHE A 118 1.47 -12.08 -5.08
N GLY A 119 2.45 -12.74 -5.70
CA GLY A 119 2.20 -13.86 -6.60
C GLY A 119 1.45 -15.00 -5.92
N ARG A 120 1.83 -15.34 -4.67
CA ARG A 120 1.15 -16.37 -3.88
C ARG A 120 -0.26 -15.96 -3.47
N SER A 121 -0.46 -14.71 -3.02
CA SER A 121 -1.77 -14.22 -2.54
C SER A 121 -2.82 -14.20 -3.66
N LEU A 122 -2.42 -13.93 -4.90
CA LEU A 122 -3.28 -13.97 -6.08
C LEU A 122 -3.22 -15.29 -6.87
N ASN A 123 -2.47 -16.29 -6.37
CA ASN A 123 -2.29 -17.59 -7.01
C ASN A 123 -1.81 -17.47 -8.47
N LEU A 124 -0.82 -16.61 -8.72
CA LEU A 124 -0.18 -16.41 -10.03
C LEU A 124 0.74 -17.59 -10.37
N MET A 125 0.94 -17.85 -11.67
CA MET A 125 1.96 -18.83 -12.08
C MET A 125 3.35 -18.25 -11.87
N LYS A 126 4.35 -19.12 -11.67
CA LYS A 126 5.74 -18.67 -11.50
C LYS A 126 6.21 -17.79 -12.68
N SER A 127 5.85 -18.16 -13.91
CA SER A 127 6.15 -17.37 -15.11
C SER A 127 5.50 -15.99 -15.10
N ASP A 128 4.30 -15.86 -14.53
CA ASP A 128 3.61 -14.57 -14.42
C ASP A 128 4.33 -13.67 -13.40
N VAL A 129 4.81 -14.24 -12.29
CA VAL A 129 5.59 -13.53 -11.26
C VAL A 129 6.95 -13.10 -11.82
N GLU A 130 7.64 -13.97 -12.56
CA GLU A 130 8.92 -13.66 -13.22
C GLU A 130 8.75 -12.56 -14.28
N HIS A 131 7.68 -12.63 -15.08
CA HIS A 131 7.32 -11.56 -16.02
C HIS A 131 7.11 -10.24 -15.28
N LEU A 132 6.26 -10.23 -14.26
CA LEU A 132 5.99 -9.04 -13.47
C LEU A 132 7.26 -8.47 -12.83
N ARG A 133 8.14 -9.33 -12.32
CA ARG A 133 9.45 -8.94 -11.76
C ARG A 133 10.30 -8.23 -12.81
N SER A 134 10.34 -8.73 -14.04
CA SER A 134 11.07 -8.09 -15.14
C SER A 134 10.52 -6.71 -15.49
N VAL A 135 9.20 -6.52 -15.42
CA VAL A 135 8.55 -5.23 -15.65
C VAL A 135 8.92 -4.21 -14.58
N PHE A 136 8.85 -4.61 -13.31
CA PHE A 136 9.24 -3.73 -12.20
C PHE A 136 10.74 -3.40 -12.22
N MET A 137 11.61 -4.38 -12.54
CA MET A 137 13.05 -4.13 -12.72
C MET A 137 13.33 -3.18 -13.88
N ALA A 138 12.57 -3.26 -14.98
CA ALA A 138 12.72 -2.31 -16.07
C ALA A 138 12.37 -0.88 -15.62
N VAL A 139 11.33 -0.71 -14.79
CA VAL A 139 10.97 0.60 -14.23
C VAL A 139 12.04 1.11 -13.28
N GLU A 140 12.54 0.27 -12.37
CA GLU A 140 13.61 0.61 -11.43
C GLU A 140 14.88 1.10 -12.15
N ASN A 141 15.23 0.44 -13.26
CA ASN A 141 16.40 0.78 -14.07
C ASN A 141 16.14 1.90 -15.10
N GLY A 142 14.92 2.43 -15.18
CA GLY A 142 14.54 3.44 -16.18
C GLY A 142 14.50 2.93 -17.62
N ASP A 143 14.38 1.62 -17.84
CA ASP A 143 14.25 0.99 -19.15
C ASP A 143 12.81 1.11 -19.68
N ILE A 144 12.52 2.28 -20.25
CA ILE A 144 11.25 2.57 -20.93
C ILE A 144 11.08 1.72 -22.21
N GLY A 145 12.16 1.23 -22.80
CA GLY A 145 12.13 0.38 -23.99
C GLY A 145 11.39 -0.92 -23.72
N MET A 146 11.62 -1.52 -22.55
CA MET A 146 10.89 -2.71 -22.11
C MET A 146 9.38 -2.46 -22.01
N LEU A 147 8.94 -1.35 -21.41
CA LEU A 147 7.50 -1.03 -21.31
C LEU A 147 6.85 -0.87 -22.70
N LYS A 148 7.55 -0.22 -23.64
CA LYS A 148 7.10 -0.12 -25.04
C LYS A 148 6.99 -1.48 -25.71
N SER A 149 7.93 -2.40 -25.42
CA SER A 149 7.90 -3.76 -25.97
C SER A 149 6.68 -4.58 -25.51
N LEU A 150 6.09 -4.23 -24.36
CA LEU A 150 4.81 -4.78 -23.88
C LEU A 150 3.59 -4.19 -24.60
N GLY A 151 3.81 -3.30 -25.57
CA GLY A 151 2.77 -2.61 -26.32
C GLY A 151 2.14 -1.45 -25.56
N ILE A 152 2.79 -0.90 -24.52
CA ILE A 152 2.37 0.33 -23.85
C ILE A 152 2.73 1.51 -24.75
N LYS A 153 1.75 2.33 -25.12
CA LYS A 153 1.95 3.46 -26.03
C LYS A 153 2.58 4.64 -25.30
N ASP A 154 3.21 5.56 -26.04
CA ASP A 154 3.83 6.76 -25.46
C ASP A 154 2.86 7.60 -24.61
N SER A 155 1.59 7.69 -25.00
CA SER A 155 0.56 8.40 -24.24
C SER A 155 0.19 7.74 -22.91
N GLU A 156 0.54 6.47 -22.72
CA GLU A 156 0.19 5.66 -21.55
C GLU A 156 1.38 5.46 -20.60
N LEU A 157 2.60 5.71 -21.09
CA LEU A 157 3.84 5.46 -20.35
C LEU A 157 3.93 6.28 -19.07
N GLY A 158 3.48 7.53 -19.08
CA GLY A 158 3.51 8.40 -17.90
C GLY A 158 2.75 7.79 -16.73
N ASP A 159 1.50 7.39 -16.97
CA ASP A 159 0.62 6.83 -15.95
C ASP A 159 1.15 5.48 -15.44
N VAL A 160 1.54 4.59 -16.36
CA VAL A 160 2.03 3.25 -15.98
C VAL A 160 3.35 3.34 -15.22
N LYS A 161 4.30 4.15 -15.70
CA LYS A 161 5.59 4.34 -15.05
C LYS A 161 5.40 4.89 -13.64
N PHE A 162 4.61 5.94 -13.48
CA PHE A 162 4.36 6.57 -12.19
C PHE A 162 3.83 5.57 -11.15
N PHE A 163 2.90 4.71 -11.54
CA PHE A 163 2.36 3.69 -10.65
C PHE A 163 3.36 2.61 -10.26
N LEU A 164 4.10 2.08 -11.25
CA LEU A 164 5.09 1.06 -10.97
C LEU A 164 6.22 1.62 -10.09
N GLU A 165 6.66 2.86 -10.33
CA GLU A 165 7.65 3.54 -9.49
C GLU A 165 7.19 3.69 -8.03
N LYS A 166 5.91 4.01 -7.80
CA LYS A 166 5.36 4.06 -6.43
C LYS A 166 5.54 2.75 -5.69
N LEU A 167 5.38 1.60 -6.36
CA LEU A 167 5.56 0.29 -5.72
C LEU A 167 7.04 -0.08 -5.58
N VAL A 168 7.88 0.19 -6.59
CA VAL A 168 9.33 -0.06 -6.53
C VAL A 168 9.95 0.64 -5.31
N ASN A 169 9.62 1.92 -5.11
CA ASN A 169 10.17 2.74 -4.02
C ASN A 169 9.79 2.27 -2.60
N THR A 170 8.96 1.24 -2.47
CA THR A 170 8.51 0.68 -1.19
C THR A 170 9.21 -0.64 -0.83
N GLY A 171 10.17 -1.08 -1.65
CA GLY A 171 10.87 -2.36 -1.48
C GLY A 171 10.07 -3.57 -1.98
N PHE A 172 9.12 -3.37 -2.91
CA PHE A 172 8.28 -4.47 -3.39
C PHE A 172 9.03 -5.58 -4.13
N LEU A 173 10.17 -5.22 -4.73
CA LEU A 173 10.99 -6.15 -5.50
C LEU A 173 11.93 -7.00 -4.64
N ASP A 174 12.15 -6.60 -3.39
CA ASP A 174 13.09 -7.25 -2.46
C ASP A 174 12.59 -8.60 -1.95
#